data_AF-A0A811T9J9-F1
#
_entry.id   AF-A0A811T9J9-F1
#
_cell.length_a   1.000
_cell.length_b   1.000
_cell.length_c   1.000
_cell.angle_alpha   90.00
_cell.angle_beta   90.00
_cell.angle_gamma   90.00
#
_symmetry.space_group_name_H-M   'P 1'
#
loop_
_entity.id
_entity.type
_entity.pdbx_description
1 polymer ?
#
loop_
_entity_poly.entity_id
_entity_poly.type
_entity_poly.pdbx_seq_one_letter_code
_entity_poly.pdbx_strand_id
1 'polypeptide(L)' 'MREEIDYWLAQAKADLKSAIDLLKTDNYHASAFFSQQTTEKSLKALLTSKKKEEALEPTISHSSHVN' A
#
# COMPACT_ATOMS: atom_id res chain seq x y z
N MET A 1 -11.51 -7.69 -3.20
CA MET A 1 -10.39 -7.77 -2.21
C MET A 1 -9.00 -7.71 -2.87
N ARG A 2 -8.66 -8.54 -3.88
CA ARG A 2 -7.48 -8.28 -4.74
C ARG A 2 -7.61 -6.91 -5.44
N GLU A 3 -8.84 -6.61 -5.83
CA GLU A 3 -9.31 -5.30 -6.30
C GLU A 3 -9.00 -4.13 -5.34
N GLU A 4 -8.92 -4.35 -4.02
CA GLU A 4 -8.61 -3.26 -3.08
C GLU A 4 -7.11 -2.92 -3.13
N ILE A 5 -6.25 -3.93 -3.19
CA ILE A 5 -4.79 -3.74 -3.36
C ILE A 5 -4.54 -3.06 -4.71
N ASP A 6 -5.18 -3.56 -5.77
CA ASP A 6 -5.07 -3.00 -7.12
C ASP A 6 -5.60 -1.55 -7.17
N TYR A 7 -6.68 -1.26 -6.46
CA TYR A 7 -7.22 0.10 -6.31
C TYR A 7 -6.21 1.04 -5.64
N TRP A 8 -5.62 0.64 -4.51
CA TRP A 8 -4.63 1.45 -3.81
C TRP A 8 -3.38 1.68 -4.66
N LEU A 9 -2.91 0.66 -5.39
CA LEU A 9 -1.77 0.78 -6.31
C LEU A 9 -2.10 1.68 -7.51
N ALA A 10 -3.30 1.60 -8.06
CA ALA A 10 -3.73 2.46 -9.17
C ALA A 10 -3.76 3.94 -8.73
N GLN A 11 -4.30 4.22 -7.55
CA GLN A 11 -4.31 5.57 -6.98
C GLN A 11 -2.89 6.06 -6.67
N ALA A 12 -2.02 5.21 -6.09
CA ALA A 12 -0.62 5.57 -5.85
C ALA A 12 0.13 5.93 -7.14
N LYS A 13 -0.12 5.20 -8.24
CA LYS A 13 0.46 5.52 -9.56
C LYS A 13 -0.05 6.85 -10.11
N ALA A 14 -1.33 7.14 -9.92
CA ALA A 14 -1.91 8.42 -10.32
C ALA A 14 -1.30 9.60 -9.53
N ASP A 15 -1.13 9.43 -8.22
CA ASP A 15 -0.46 10.44 -7.37
C ASP A 15 1.00 10.65 -7.78
N LEU A 16 1.73 9.58 -8.11
CA LEU A 16 3.12 9.68 -8.56
C LEU A 16 3.21 10.49 -9.85
N LYS A 17 2.31 10.23 -10.80
CA LYS A 17 2.22 11.01 -12.04
C LYS A 17 1.99 12.50 -11.72
N SER A 18 1.04 12.80 -10.84
CA SER A 18 0.77 14.17 -10.40
C SER A 18 2.01 14.81 -9.76
N ALA A 19 2.70 14.10 -8.86
CA ALA A 19 3.91 14.60 -8.21
C ALA A 19 5.01 14.97 -9.23
N ILE A 20 5.22 14.13 -10.24
CA ILE A 20 6.19 14.36 -11.31
C ILE A 20 5.80 15.55 -12.19
N ASP A 21 4.53 15.66 -12.57
CA ASP A 21 4.07 16.78 -13.41
C ASP A 21 4.11 18.11 -12.66
N LEU A 22 3.82 18.10 -11.36
CA LEU A 22 3.93 19.27 -10.49
C LEU A 22 5.39 19.68 -10.26
N LEU A 23 6.31 18.72 -10.15
CA LEU A 23 7.74 19.00 -10.06
C LEU A 23 8.24 19.71 -11.32
N LYS A 24 7.81 19.28 -12.51
CA LYS A 24 8.17 19.87 -13.80
C LYS A 24 7.62 21.28 -14.02
N THR A 25 6.59 21.66 -13.26
CA THR A 25 5.92 22.97 -13.36
C THR A 25 6.24 23.86 -12.16
N ASP A 26 7.31 23.54 -11.43
CA ASP A 26 7.80 24.26 -10.24
C ASP A 26 6.77 24.40 -9.10
N ASN A 27 5.73 23.58 -9.11
CA ASN A 27 4.71 23.50 -8.06
C ASN A 27 5.17 22.61 -6.91
N TYR A 28 6.29 22.99 -6.26
CA TYR A 28 7.01 22.11 -5.34
C TYR A 28 6.18 21.66 -4.11
N HIS A 29 5.37 22.55 -3.51
CA HIS A 29 4.55 22.17 -2.35
C HIS A 29 3.54 21.07 -2.71
N ALA A 30 2.91 21.18 -3.88
CA ALA A 30 1.94 20.22 -4.36
C ALA A 30 2.64 18.92 -4.79
N SER A 31 3.82 19.01 -5.42
CA SER A 31 4.65 17.84 -5.73
C SER A 31 5.02 17.04 -4.48
N ALA A 32 5.41 17.71 -3.39
CA ALA A 32 5.73 17.09 -2.12
C ALA A 32 4.48 16.42 -1.50
N PHE A 33 3.32 17.08 -1.54
CA PHE A 33 2.05 16.49 -1.09
C PHE A 33 1.72 15.20 -1.84
N PHE A 34 1.78 15.21 -3.18
CA PHE A 34 1.48 14.00 -3.96
C PHE A 34 2.54 12.90 -3.81
N SER A 35 3.79 13.26 -3.50
CA SER A 35 4.83 12.28 -3.13
C SER A 35 4.50 11.57 -1.82
N GLN A 36 4.00 12.30 -0.81
CA GLN A 36 3.49 11.69 0.43
C GLN A 36 2.31 10.77 0.13
N GLN A 37 1.34 11.23 -0.66
CA GLN A 37 0.14 10.45 -1.01
C GLN A 37 0.50 9.14 -1.74
N THR A 38 1.47 9.19 -2.67
CA THR A 38 2.01 8.01 -3.36
C THR A 38 2.56 7.00 -2.35
N THR A 39 3.34 7.47 -1.38
CA THR A 39 3.97 6.63 -0.36
C THR A 39 2.92 5.99 0.54
N GLU A 40 1.98 6.79 1.05
CA GLU A 40 0.92 6.32 1.93
C GLU A 40 0.06 5.24 1.27
N LYS A 41 -0.39 5.46 0.03
CA LYS A 41 -1.24 4.50 -0.69
C LYS A 41 -0.49 3.23 -1.08
N SER A 42 0.79 3.34 -1.46
CA SER A 42 1.64 2.18 -1.72
C SER A 42 1.83 1.33 -0.45
N LEU A 43 2.04 1.98 0.70
CA LEU A 43 2.19 1.29 1.97
C LEU A 43 0.87 0.62 2.41
N LYS A 44 -0.28 1.25 2.20
CA LYS A 44 -1.60 0.63 2.44
C LYS A 44 -1.76 -0.64 1.61
N ALA A 45 -1.45 -0.59 0.31
CA ALA A 45 -1.50 -1.76 -0.56
C ALA A 45 -0.60 -2.90 -0.05
N LEU A 46 0.64 -2.58 0.35
CA LEU A 46 1.60 -3.55 0.89
C LEU A 46 1.09 -4.19 2.20
N LEU A 47 0.65 -3.38 3.16
CA LEU A 47 0.17 -3.87 4.46
C LEU A 47 -1.10 -4.73 4.31
N THR A 48 -2.02 -4.34 3.41
CA THR A 48 -3.20 -5.15 3.10
C THR A 48 -2.81 -6.49 2.46
N SER A 49 -1.80 -6.50 1.58
CA SER A 49 -1.26 -7.74 1.02
C SER A 49 -0.66 -8.65 2.09
N LYS A 50 0.17 -8.11 2.99
CA LYS A 50 0.82 -8.87 4.06
C LYS A 50 -0.17 -9.46 5.07
N LYS A 51 -1.14 -8.66 5.53
CA LYS A 51 -2.20 -9.15 6.42
C LYS A 51 -2.99 -10.32 5.82
N LYS A 52 -3.15 -10.33 4.49
CA LYS A 52 -3.82 -11.42 3.80
C LYS A 52 -2.96 -12.69 3.76
N GLU A 53 -1.66 -12.55 3.55
CA GLU A 53 -0.72 -13.68 3.58
C GLU A 53 -0.72 -14.34 4.96
N GLU A 54 -0.63 -13.55 6.03
CA GLU A 54 -0.70 -14.02 7.42
C GLU A 54 -2.05 -14.67 7.76
N ALA A 55 -3.16 -14.18 7.19
CA ALA A 55 -4.48 -14.78 7.40
C ALA A 55 -4.70 -16.10 6.64
N LEU A 56 -3.84 -16.43 5.67
CA LEU A 56 -3.90 -17.66 4.88
C LEU A 56 -2.94 -18.74 5.41
N GLU A 57 -1.96 -18.38 6.24
CA GLU A 57 -1.17 -19.31 7.04
C GLU A 57 -2.07 -19.79 8.21
N PRO A 58 -2.51 -21.07 8.24
CA PRO A 58 -3.20 -21.56 9.42
C PRO A 58 -2.18 -21.57 10.56
N THR A 59 -2.55 -20.96 11.68
CA THR A 59 -1.88 -21.12 12.95
C THR A 59 -1.86 -22.60 13.33
N ILE A 60 -0.83 -23.32 12.88
CA ILE A 60 -0.44 -24.60 13.49
C ILE A 60 0.24 -24.23 14.82
N SER A 61 -0.58 -23.80 15.78
CA SER A 61 -0.19 -23.68 17.18
C SER A 61 -0.58 -24.99 17.87
N HIS A 62 0.44 -25.67 18.39
CA HIS A 62 0.40 -26.99 19.01
C HIS A 62 -0.74 -27.20 20.00
N SER A 63 -1.69 -28.07 19.64
CA SER A 63 -2.39 -28.90 20.63
C SER A 63 -1.48 -30.08 21.01
N SER A 64 -0.58 -29.88 21.95
CA SER A 64 -0.02 -30.99 22.73
C SER A 64 -0.68 -30.98 24.11
N HIS A 65 -1.92 -31.46 24.16
CA HIS A 65 -2.38 -32.19 25.32
C HIS A 65 -1.57 -33.48 25.38
N VAL A 66 -0.69 -33.59 26.36
CA VAL A 66 -0.17 -34.87 26.81
C VAL A 66 -0.61 -35.00 28.26
N ASN A 67 -1.41 -36.04 28.51
CA ASN A 67 -1.89 -36.48 29.81
C ASN A 67 -0.75 -36.75 30.78
#